data_AF-A0A2S9H286-F1
#
_entry.id   AF-A0A2S9H286-F1
#
_cell.length_a   1.000
_cell.length_b   1.000
_cell.length_c   1.000
_cell.angle_alpha   90.00
_cell.angle_beta   90.00
_cell.angle_gamma   90.00
#
_symmetry.space_group_name_H-M   'P 1'
#
loop_
_entity.id
_entity.type
_entity.pdbx_description
1 polymer ?
#
loop_
_entity_poly.entity_id
_entity_poly.type
_entity_poly.pdbx_seq_one_letter_code
_entity_poly.pdbx_strand_id
1 'polypeptide(L)'
;MKKIILGRYLPLFAKRVIYTDQRESSAQSVFRNALGSTWSDLPEQIRQMHDAPSGTKFNGIAEIKRGNSWLVKFILIIFRFPNEGNDVPVEVCITKSSDAESWQRNFNGKIFRSEISNGQGKYEHLICERFGPFTFGIALVPENGKLNYEVRRWRFLQIPLPGFLCPGGDSFEYVSNDKFYFNVEIKYALSGLIVSYRGWLIAN
;
A
#
# COMPACT_ATOMS: atom_id res chain seq x y z
N MET A 1 -45.63 0.76 -6.89
CA MET A 1 -44.43 1.07 -7.70
C MET A 1 -44.41 2.54 -8.06
N LYS A 2 -43.46 3.32 -7.54
CA LYS A 2 -43.13 4.67 -8.03
C LYS A 2 -41.64 4.71 -8.36
N LYS A 3 -41.32 4.79 -9.66
CA LYS A 3 -39.97 5.03 -10.18
C LYS A 3 -39.51 6.41 -9.70
N ILE A 4 -38.42 6.48 -8.95
CA ILE A 4 -37.75 7.73 -8.65
C ILE A 4 -36.88 8.07 -9.87
N ILE A 5 -37.27 9.13 -10.58
CA ILE A 5 -36.58 9.62 -11.78
C ILE A 5 -35.53 10.63 -11.32
N LEU A 6 -34.25 10.33 -11.56
CA LEU A 6 -33.08 11.15 -11.18
C LEU A 6 -33.06 12.57 -11.80
N GLY A 7 -33.96 12.88 -12.73
CA GLY A 7 -34.04 14.18 -13.40
C GLY A 7 -34.32 15.38 -12.48
N ARG A 8 -34.90 15.17 -11.29
CA ARG A 8 -35.29 16.26 -10.37
C ARG A 8 -34.12 16.85 -9.54
N TYR A 9 -32.93 16.25 -9.56
CA TYR A 9 -31.79 16.73 -8.78
C TYR A 9 -30.73 17.46 -9.62
N LEU A 10 -30.86 17.50 -10.94
CA LEU A 10 -29.98 18.25 -11.84
C LEU A 10 -29.82 19.76 -11.49
N PRO A 11 -30.85 20.49 -10.99
CA PRO A 11 -30.68 21.91 -10.63
C PRO A 11 -29.81 22.12 -9.38
N LEU A 12 -29.65 21.11 -8.52
CA LEU A 12 -28.84 21.23 -7.28
C LEU A 12 -27.33 21.17 -7.56
N PHE A 13 -26.91 20.62 -8.69
CA PHE A 13 -25.50 20.55 -9.10
C PHE A 13 -25.09 21.72 -10.02
N ALA A 14 -26.06 22.46 -10.58
CA ALA A 14 -25.79 23.58 -11.50
C ALA A 14 -25.10 24.79 -10.85
N LYS A 15 -25.09 24.90 -9.51
CA LYS A 15 -24.43 26.00 -8.76
C LYS A 15 -23.10 25.62 -8.11
N ARG A 16 -22.60 24.40 -8.31
CA ARG A 16 -21.27 24.00 -7.85
C ARG A 16 -20.54 23.37 -9.03
N VAL A 17 -19.97 24.22 -9.87
CA VAL A 17 -18.89 23.79 -10.75
C VAL A 17 -17.75 23.39 -9.81
N ILE A 18 -17.68 22.11 -9.50
CA ILE A 18 -16.54 21.54 -8.79
C ILE A 18 -15.42 21.53 -9.82
N TYR A 19 -14.67 22.62 -9.86
CA TYR A 19 -13.31 22.58 -10.40
C TYR A 19 -12.54 21.65 -9.48
N THR A 20 -12.34 20.40 -9.91
CA THR A 20 -11.28 19.56 -9.36
C THR A 20 -9.99 20.16 -9.90
N ASP A 21 -9.52 21.23 -9.25
CA ASP A 21 -8.17 21.71 -9.41
C ASP A 21 -7.29 20.59 -8.85
N GLN A 22 -6.78 19.70 -9.71
CA GLN A 22 -5.64 18.86 -9.38
C GLN A 22 -4.47 19.81 -9.17
N ARG A 23 -4.36 20.38 -7.97
CA ARG A 23 -3.09 20.87 -7.49
C ARG A 23 -2.20 19.65 -7.38
N GLU A 24 -1.29 19.49 -8.33
CA GLU A 24 -0.06 18.76 -8.10
C GLU A 24 0.64 19.43 -6.93
N SER A 25 0.33 19.00 -5.71
CA SER A 25 1.14 19.38 -4.58
C SER A 25 2.49 18.71 -4.80
N SER A 26 3.53 19.51 -5.00
CA SER A 26 4.94 19.14 -4.93
C SER A 26 5.37 18.69 -3.51
N ALA A 27 4.44 18.07 -2.78
CA ALA A 27 4.71 17.44 -1.50
C ALA A 27 5.66 16.27 -1.74
N GLN A 28 6.80 16.32 -1.06
CA GLN A 28 7.81 15.28 -1.05
C GLN A 28 7.18 13.93 -0.67
N SER A 29 7.60 12.84 -1.34
CA SER A 29 7.02 11.50 -1.11
C SER A 29 7.12 11.10 0.37
N VAL A 30 6.12 10.36 0.87
CA VAL A 30 6.07 9.91 2.27
C VAL A 30 7.31 9.07 2.60
N PHE A 31 7.75 8.27 1.62
CA PHE A 31 8.96 7.46 1.73
C PHE A 31 10.22 8.31 1.89
N ARG A 32 10.37 9.36 1.09
CA ARG A 32 11.53 10.26 1.18
C ARG A 32 11.57 11.03 2.50
N ASN A 33 10.40 11.39 3.05
CA ASN A 33 10.32 12.03 4.37
C ASN A 33 10.72 11.06 5.49
N ALA A 34 10.23 9.81 5.44
CA ALA A 34 10.54 8.80 6.45
C ALA A 34 12.01 8.36 6.43
N LEU A 35 12.62 8.26 5.24
CA LEU A 35 14.01 7.82 5.08
C LEU A 35 15.04 8.93 5.29
N GLY A 36 14.65 10.20 5.10
CA GLY A 36 15.53 11.34 5.30
C GLY A 36 16.81 11.23 4.48
N SER A 37 17.97 11.31 5.13
CA SER A 37 19.27 11.22 4.47
C SER A 37 19.55 9.85 3.83
N THR A 38 18.97 8.77 4.36
CA THR A 38 19.18 7.40 3.82
C THR A 38 18.44 7.17 2.49
N TRP A 39 17.60 8.12 2.07
CA TRP A 39 16.94 8.08 0.76
C TRP A 39 17.94 7.95 -0.39
N SER A 40 19.09 8.63 -0.32
CA SER A 40 20.08 8.61 -1.40
C SER A 40 20.72 7.24 -1.60
N ASP A 41 20.68 6.39 -0.58
CA ASP A 41 21.36 5.09 -0.57
C ASP A 41 20.53 4.01 -1.26
N LEU A 42 19.26 4.30 -1.57
CA LEU A 42 18.38 3.39 -2.27
C LEU A 42 18.73 3.26 -3.75
N PRO A 43 18.59 2.04 -4.31
CA PRO A 43 18.64 1.83 -5.76
C PRO A 43 17.75 2.82 -6.52
N GLU A 44 18.24 3.25 -7.68
CA GLU A 44 17.58 4.30 -8.47
C GLU A 44 16.14 3.96 -8.82
N GLN A 45 15.85 2.73 -9.23
CA GLN A 45 14.52 2.29 -9.64
C GLN A 45 13.52 2.29 -8.47
N ILE A 46 13.98 2.06 -7.24
CA ILE A 46 13.13 2.20 -6.04
C ILE A 46 12.79 3.68 -5.84
N ARG A 47 13.80 4.56 -5.90
CA ARG A 47 13.58 6.02 -5.77
C ARG A 47 12.66 6.54 -6.86
N GLN A 48 12.85 6.12 -8.11
CA GLN A 48 12.01 6.52 -9.24
C GLN A 48 10.54 6.09 -9.05
N MET A 49 10.30 4.88 -8.55
CA MET A 49 8.94 4.38 -8.29
C MET A 49 8.21 5.24 -7.25
N HIS A 50 8.89 5.54 -6.14
CA HIS A 50 8.32 6.31 -5.03
C HIS A 50 8.30 7.83 -5.29
N ASP A 51 9.19 8.38 -6.10
CA ASP A 51 9.18 9.79 -6.53
C ASP A 51 8.30 10.04 -7.76
N ALA A 52 7.77 8.98 -8.39
CA ALA A 52 6.91 9.09 -9.58
C ALA A 52 5.73 10.07 -9.37
N PRO A 53 5.29 10.77 -10.43
CA PRO A 53 4.13 11.66 -10.37
C PRO A 53 2.88 10.99 -9.77
N SER A 54 2.03 11.80 -9.15
CA SER A 54 0.75 11.33 -8.63
C SER A 54 -0.12 10.77 -9.78
N GLY A 55 -0.66 9.57 -9.61
CA GLY A 55 -1.45 8.88 -10.61
C GLY A 55 -0.64 8.01 -11.57
N THR A 56 0.70 7.96 -11.46
CA THR A 56 1.51 7.03 -12.24
C THR A 56 1.07 5.59 -11.97
N LYS A 57 0.96 4.83 -13.07
CA LYS A 57 0.62 3.42 -13.05
C LYS A 57 1.86 2.58 -13.32
N PHE A 58 2.00 1.52 -12.55
CA PHE A 58 3.03 0.52 -12.70
C PHE A 58 2.37 -0.81 -13.00
N ASN A 59 2.94 -1.58 -13.93
CA ASN A 59 2.43 -2.89 -14.29
C ASN A 59 3.51 -3.95 -14.14
N GLY A 60 3.08 -5.18 -13.93
CA GLY A 60 3.98 -6.31 -13.92
C GLY A 60 3.27 -7.59 -13.55
N ILE A 61 4.04 -8.50 -12.98
CA ILE A 61 3.61 -9.86 -12.68
C ILE A 61 3.94 -10.20 -11.24
N ALA A 62 3.01 -10.87 -10.57
CA ALA A 62 3.15 -11.32 -9.20
C ALA A 62 2.85 -12.82 -9.07
N GLU A 63 3.60 -13.47 -8.20
CA GLU A 63 3.25 -14.77 -7.62
C GLU A 63 2.60 -14.53 -6.27
N ILE A 64 1.46 -15.16 -6.04
CA ILE A 64 0.64 -15.01 -4.85
C ILE A 64 0.51 -16.36 -4.17
N LYS A 65 0.93 -16.45 -2.90
CA LYS A 65 0.76 -17.63 -2.05
C LYS A 65 -0.12 -17.30 -0.86
N ARG A 66 -1.00 -18.22 -0.49
CA ARG A 66 -1.88 -18.05 0.68
C ARG A 66 -1.58 -19.11 1.74
N GLY A 67 -1.78 -18.75 3.00
CA GLY A 67 -1.82 -19.74 4.07
C GLY A 67 -3.07 -20.62 3.99
N ASN A 68 -2.96 -21.84 4.50
CA ASN A 68 -4.02 -22.85 4.40
C ASN A 68 -4.86 -23.03 5.67
N SER A 69 -4.51 -22.35 6.76
CA SER A 69 -5.20 -22.45 8.05
C SER A 69 -6.62 -21.84 8.00
N TRP A 70 -7.55 -22.37 8.80
CA TRP A 70 -8.94 -21.87 8.85
C TRP A 70 -9.01 -20.39 9.25
N LEU A 71 -8.19 -19.95 10.22
CA LEU A 71 -8.04 -18.55 10.60
C LEU A 71 -7.60 -17.67 9.42
N VAL A 72 -6.68 -18.18 8.59
CA VAL A 72 -6.20 -17.46 7.40
C VAL A 72 -7.35 -17.28 6.41
N LYS A 73 -8.19 -18.29 6.19
CA LYS A 73 -9.37 -18.15 5.30
C LYS A 73 -10.30 -17.02 5.76
N PHE A 74 -10.54 -16.88 7.06
CA PHE A 74 -11.32 -15.76 7.60
C PHE A 74 -10.64 -14.41 7.35
N ILE A 75 -9.33 -14.30 7.61
CA ILE A 75 -8.55 -13.07 7.37
C ILE A 75 -8.57 -12.72 5.87
N LEU A 76 -8.36 -13.68 4.97
CA LEU A 76 -8.42 -13.48 3.52
C LEU A 76 -9.76 -12.91 3.06
N ILE A 77 -10.88 -13.34 3.65
CA ILE A 77 -12.22 -12.84 3.32
C ILE A 77 -12.39 -11.39 3.82
N ILE A 78 -12.04 -11.11 5.08
CA ILE A 78 -12.18 -9.80 5.70
C ILE A 78 -11.35 -8.75 4.96
N PHE A 79 -10.10 -9.09 4.64
CA PHE A 79 -9.16 -8.21 3.97
C PHE A 79 -9.25 -8.27 2.44
N ARG A 80 -10.12 -9.14 1.90
CA ARG A 80 -10.36 -9.34 0.46
C ARG A 80 -9.06 -9.53 -0.33
N PHE A 81 -8.12 -10.26 0.24
CA PHE A 81 -6.83 -10.51 -0.38
C PHE A 81 -6.98 -11.23 -1.73
N PRO A 82 -6.13 -10.96 -2.72
CA PRO A 82 -6.21 -11.55 -4.06
C PRO A 82 -5.95 -13.06 -4.05
N ASN A 83 -6.45 -13.74 -5.09
CA ASN A 83 -6.38 -15.20 -5.22
C ASN A 83 -4.95 -15.70 -5.37
N GLU A 84 -4.69 -16.90 -4.84
CA GLU A 84 -3.43 -17.60 -5.09
C GLU A 84 -3.28 -17.89 -6.58
N GLY A 85 -2.07 -17.77 -7.07
CA GLY A 85 -1.75 -17.93 -8.48
C GLY A 85 -0.30 -17.60 -8.79
N ASN A 86 0.21 -18.23 -9.84
CA ASN A 86 1.45 -17.84 -10.48
C ASN A 86 1.13 -16.89 -11.63
N ASP A 87 2.09 -16.04 -11.97
CA ASP A 87 2.02 -15.11 -13.11
C ASP A 87 0.77 -14.21 -13.13
N VAL A 88 0.34 -13.74 -11.95
CA VAL A 88 -0.83 -12.89 -11.77
C VAL A 88 -0.51 -11.47 -12.26
N PRO A 89 -1.24 -10.93 -13.25
CA PRO A 89 -1.07 -9.53 -13.65
C PRO A 89 -1.38 -8.59 -12.49
N VAL A 90 -0.45 -7.65 -12.24
CA VAL A 90 -0.58 -6.64 -11.21
C VAL A 90 -0.46 -5.25 -11.81
N GLU A 91 -1.41 -4.37 -11.48
CA GLU A 91 -1.33 -2.93 -11.71
C GLU A 91 -1.26 -2.22 -10.35
N VAL A 92 -0.31 -1.33 -10.16
CA VAL A 92 -0.19 -0.47 -8.98
C VAL A 92 -0.35 0.98 -9.40
N CYS A 93 -1.22 1.72 -8.73
CA CYS A 93 -1.39 3.15 -8.92
C CYS A 93 -1.20 3.86 -7.59
N ILE A 94 -0.36 4.90 -7.58
CA ILE A 94 -0.07 5.70 -6.39
C ILE A 94 -0.62 7.09 -6.62
N THR A 95 -1.60 7.50 -5.82
CA THR A 95 -2.13 8.87 -5.85
C THR A 95 -1.65 9.61 -4.61
N LYS A 96 -0.86 10.66 -4.81
CA LYS A 96 -0.30 11.50 -3.75
C LYS A 96 -1.23 12.67 -3.43
N SER A 97 -1.31 12.99 -2.14
CA SER A 97 -1.95 14.16 -1.56
C SER A 97 -0.96 14.90 -0.66
N SER A 98 -1.35 16.02 -0.05
CA SER A 98 -0.46 16.82 0.80
C SER A 98 0.19 16.03 1.94
N ASP A 99 -0.56 15.10 2.54
CA ASP A 99 -0.17 14.46 3.81
C ASP A 99 -0.11 12.92 3.72
N ALA A 100 -0.54 12.35 2.59
CA ALA A 100 -0.66 10.90 2.42
C ALA A 100 -0.58 10.48 0.96
N GLU A 101 -0.28 9.20 0.74
CA GLU A 101 -0.30 8.51 -0.52
C GLU A 101 -1.37 7.41 -0.49
N SER A 102 -2.29 7.42 -1.44
CA SER A 102 -3.26 6.35 -1.66
C SER A 102 -2.67 5.34 -2.63
N TRP A 103 -2.52 4.11 -2.16
CA TRP A 103 -1.96 3.00 -2.92
C TRP A 103 -3.08 2.07 -3.34
N GLN A 104 -3.29 1.93 -4.64
CA GLN A 104 -4.23 0.98 -5.22
C GLN A 104 -3.46 -0.10 -5.97
N ARG A 105 -3.68 -1.37 -5.59
CA ARG A 105 -3.07 -2.54 -6.21
C ARG A 105 -4.18 -3.41 -6.79
N ASN A 106 -4.14 -3.70 -8.08
CA ASN A 106 -5.10 -4.52 -8.79
C ASN A 106 -4.43 -5.83 -9.24
N PHE A 107 -4.76 -6.92 -8.58
CA PHE A 107 -4.27 -8.27 -8.91
C PHE A 107 -5.36 -9.02 -9.67
N ASN A 108 -5.24 -9.06 -10.99
CA ASN A 108 -6.19 -9.74 -11.88
C ASN A 108 -7.67 -9.45 -11.55
N GLY A 109 -8.02 -8.17 -11.40
CA GLY A 109 -9.39 -7.71 -11.10
C GLY A 109 -9.73 -7.63 -9.61
N LYS A 110 -8.84 -8.08 -8.70
CA LYS A 110 -8.99 -7.88 -7.25
C LYS A 110 -8.24 -6.63 -6.81
N ILE A 111 -9.00 -5.61 -6.43
CA ILE A 111 -8.46 -4.32 -5.99
C ILE A 111 -8.24 -4.33 -4.48
N PHE A 112 -7.02 -3.99 -4.08
CA PHE A 112 -6.57 -3.77 -2.72
C PHE A 112 -6.14 -2.30 -2.58
N ARG A 113 -6.57 -1.63 -1.51
CA ARG A 113 -6.26 -0.21 -1.27
C ARG A 113 -5.71 -0.01 0.12
N SER A 114 -4.66 0.79 0.22
CA SER A 114 -4.15 1.31 1.49
C SER A 114 -3.84 2.79 1.36
N GLU A 115 -3.75 3.46 2.50
CA GLU A 115 -3.24 4.84 2.57
C GLU A 115 -1.97 4.82 3.40
N ILE A 116 -0.93 5.51 2.93
CA ILE A 116 0.36 5.61 3.59
C ILE A 116 0.56 7.08 3.95
N SER A 117 0.89 7.37 5.20
CA SER A 117 1.18 8.74 5.66
C SER A 117 2.41 8.78 6.56
N ASN A 118 2.95 9.99 6.78
CA ASN A 118 4.01 10.18 7.76
C ASN A 118 3.48 9.94 9.17
N GLY A 119 4.20 9.16 9.97
CA GLY A 119 3.87 8.94 11.36
C GLY A 119 4.18 10.16 12.23
N GLN A 120 3.45 10.28 13.34
CA GLN A 120 3.56 11.40 14.28
C GLN A 120 3.61 10.88 15.72
N GLY A 121 4.25 11.64 16.61
CA GLY A 121 4.37 11.31 18.04
C GLY A 121 4.99 9.94 18.26
N LYS A 122 4.24 8.98 18.84
CA LYS A 122 4.74 7.61 19.08
C LYS A 122 5.08 6.83 17.79
N TYR A 123 4.66 7.33 16.63
CA TYR A 123 4.92 6.77 15.31
C TYR A 123 5.91 7.63 14.50
N GLU A 124 6.57 8.61 15.14
CA GLU A 124 7.60 9.42 14.49
C GLU A 124 8.68 8.53 13.87
N HIS A 125 9.19 8.93 12.69
CA HIS A 125 10.11 8.15 11.84
C HIS A 125 9.55 6.83 11.28
N LEU A 126 8.26 6.53 11.50
CA LEU A 126 7.58 5.42 10.84
C LEU A 126 6.69 5.96 9.73
N ILE A 127 6.54 5.20 8.65
CA ILE A 127 5.36 5.36 7.79
C ILE A 127 4.17 4.68 8.47
N CYS A 128 2.98 5.23 8.30
CA CYS A 128 1.74 4.67 8.79
C CYS A 128 0.92 4.17 7.60
N GLU A 129 0.85 2.85 7.41
CA GLU A 129 -0.02 2.25 6.41
C GLU A 129 -1.37 1.87 7.03
N ARG A 130 -2.44 2.51 6.55
CA ARG A 130 -3.82 2.24 6.96
C ARG A 130 -4.48 1.30 5.96
N PHE A 131 -4.98 0.18 6.48
CA PHE A 131 -5.80 -0.77 5.75
C PHE A 131 -7.12 -1.00 6.49
N GLY A 132 -8.21 -0.43 5.97
CA GLY A 132 -9.52 -0.47 6.63
C GLY A 132 -9.43 0.03 8.08
N PRO A 133 -9.86 -0.76 9.09
CA PRO A 133 -9.81 -0.36 10.49
C PRO A 133 -8.42 -0.51 11.12
N PHE A 134 -7.45 -1.09 10.40
CA PHE A 134 -6.10 -1.31 10.89
C PHE A 134 -5.15 -0.20 10.45
N THR A 135 -4.19 0.14 11.29
CA THR A 135 -3.04 0.96 10.90
C THR A 135 -1.77 0.30 11.41
N PHE A 136 -0.76 0.20 10.56
CA PHE A 136 0.54 -0.36 10.84
C PHE A 136 1.59 0.75 10.78
N GLY A 137 2.37 0.90 11.84
CA GLY A 137 3.56 1.73 11.88
C GLY A 137 4.76 0.92 11.44
N ILE A 138 5.36 1.30 10.32
CA ILE A 138 6.40 0.54 9.63
C ILE A 138 7.68 1.37 9.60
N ALA A 139 8.78 0.79 10.06
CA ALA A 139 10.10 1.35 9.89
C ALA A 139 10.65 0.94 8.52
N LEU A 140 11.16 1.91 7.79
CA LEU A 140 11.81 1.70 6.51
C LEU A 140 13.32 1.58 6.74
N VAL A 141 13.91 0.44 6.36
CA VAL A 141 15.31 0.13 6.65
C VAL A 141 16.05 -0.22 5.35
N PRO A 142 16.79 0.74 4.77
CA PRO A 142 17.71 0.47 3.67
C PRO A 142 18.85 -0.43 4.15
N GLU A 143 19.01 -1.59 3.53
CA GLU A 143 20.08 -2.53 3.86
C GLU A 143 20.43 -3.40 2.64
N ASN A 144 21.71 -3.53 2.31
CA ASN A 144 22.21 -4.41 1.24
C ASN A 144 21.51 -4.22 -0.13
N GLY A 145 21.22 -2.96 -0.50
CA GLY A 145 20.53 -2.64 -1.75
C GLY A 145 19.03 -2.98 -1.75
N LYS A 146 18.47 -3.28 -0.58
CA LYS A 146 17.03 -3.51 -0.37
C LYS A 146 16.45 -2.42 0.51
N LEU A 147 15.15 -2.18 0.37
CA LEU A 147 14.36 -1.41 1.32
C LEU A 147 13.47 -2.36 2.12
N ASN A 148 13.82 -2.62 3.38
CA ASN A 148 13.06 -3.53 4.24
C ASN A 148 11.94 -2.79 4.99
N TYR A 149 10.81 -3.48 5.16
CA TYR A 149 9.60 -2.99 5.80
C TYR A 149 9.40 -3.71 7.13
N GLU A 150 9.75 -3.02 8.20
CA GLU A 150 9.75 -3.57 9.55
C GLU A 150 8.54 -3.07 10.34
N VAL A 151 7.51 -3.91 10.51
CA VAL A 151 6.33 -3.51 11.30
C VAL A 151 6.71 -3.38 12.77
N ARG A 152 6.60 -2.16 13.31
CA ARG A 152 6.97 -1.86 14.72
C ARG A 152 5.75 -1.67 15.62
N ARG A 153 4.63 -1.22 15.05
CA ARG A 153 3.42 -0.88 15.80
C ARG A 153 2.19 -1.18 14.97
N TRP A 154 1.08 -1.41 15.64
CA TRP A 154 -0.20 -1.55 14.97
C TRP A 154 -1.37 -1.20 15.90
N ARG A 155 -2.50 -0.84 15.30
CA ARG A 155 -3.72 -0.45 16.00
C ARG A 155 -4.96 -0.86 15.22
N PHE A 156 -6.06 -1.03 15.94
CA PHE A 156 -7.40 -1.25 15.38
C PHE A 156 -8.34 -0.16 15.87
N LEU A 157 -9.01 0.55 14.94
CA LEU A 157 -9.91 1.67 15.25
C LEU A 157 -9.32 2.68 16.25
N GLN A 158 -8.03 3.03 16.08
CA GLN A 158 -7.22 3.90 16.96
C GLN A 158 -6.72 3.28 18.28
N ILE A 159 -7.13 2.08 18.64
CA ILE A 159 -6.68 1.41 19.86
C ILE A 159 -5.36 0.67 19.56
N PRO A 160 -4.24 1.02 20.24
CA PRO A 160 -2.97 0.31 20.06
C PRO A 160 -3.12 -1.14 20.49
N LEU A 161 -2.64 -2.06 19.66
CA LEU A 161 -2.71 -3.50 19.93
C LEU A 161 -1.37 -4.01 20.47
N PRO A 162 -1.36 -5.10 21.27
CA PRO A 162 -0.12 -5.70 21.76
C PRO A 162 0.80 -6.15 20.63
N GLY A 163 2.10 -5.87 20.76
CA GLY A 163 3.09 -6.16 19.72
C GLY A 163 3.25 -7.66 19.41
N PHE A 164 3.06 -8.54 20.39
CA PHE A 164 3.16 -9.99 20.19
C PHE A 164 2.05 -10.58 19.29
N LEU A 165 0.98 -9.83 19.08
CA LEU A 165 -0.08 -10.17 18.14
C LEU A 165 0.11 -9.48 16.78
N CYS A 166 1.13 -8.62 16.64
CA CYS A 166 1.35 -7.90 15.40
C CYS A 166 1.67 -8.88 14.27
N PRO A 167 0.97 -8.79 13.12
CA PRO A 167 1.42 -9.43 11.90
C PRO A 167 2.83 -8.95 11.57
N GLY A 168 3.69 -9.88 11.18
CA GLY A 168 5.03 -9.61 10.70
C GLY A 168 5.25 -10.34 9.38
N GLY A 169 6.51 -10.56 9.02
CA GLY A 169 6.89 -11.27 7.80
C GLY A 169 8.00 -10.55 7.08
N ASP A 170 8.63 -11.25 6.15
CA ASP A 170 9.74 -10.72 5.36
C ASP A 170 9.20 -9.86 4.21
N SER A 171 9.20 -8.54 4.39
CA SER A 171 8.72 -7.58 3.39
C SER A 171 9.82 -6.61 3.00
N PHE A 172 10.15 -6.57 1.71
CA PHE A 172 11.21 -5.71 1.18
C PHE A 172 11.03 -5.41 -0.31
N GLU A 173 11.67 -4.33 -0.75
CA GLU A 173 11.83 -3.98 -2.16
C GLU A 173 13.30 -4.10 -2.55
N TYR A 174 13.56 -4.45 -3.80
CA TYR A 174 14.92 -4.57 -4.33
C TYR A 174 14.94 -4.37 -5.84
N VAL A 175 16.14 -4.21 -6.40
CA VAL A 175 16.32 -4.12 -7.85
C VAL A 175 17.09 -5.34 -8.34
N SER A 176 16.64 -5.89 -9.47
CA SER A 176 17.34 -6.96 -10.18
C SER A 176 17.13 -6.78 -11.68
N ASN A 177 18.18 -6.91 -12.48
CA ASN A 177 18.12 -6.70 -13.94
C ASN A 177 17.38 -5.42 -14.34
N ASP A 178 17.70 -4.30 -13.66
CA ASP A 178 17.09 -2.97 -13.83
C ASP A 178 15.57 -2.88 -13.65
N LYS A 179 14.96 -3.89 -13.03
CA LYS A 179 13.54 -3.90 -12.68
C LYS A 179 13.35 -3.74 -11.19
N PHE A 180 12.29 -3.04 -10.82
CA PHE A 180 11.83 -2.96 -9.45
C PHE A 180 11.14 -4.28 -9.08
N TYR A 181 11.57 -4.90 -8.00
CA TYR A 181 10.96 -6.07 -7.40
C TYR A 181 10.42 -5.75 -6.01
N PHE A 182 9.30 -6.38 -5.69
CA PHE A 182 8.72 -6.36 -4.36
C PHE A 182 8.56 -7.78 -3.83
N ASN A 183 8.75 -7.92 -2.53
CA ASN A 183 8.40 -9.11 -1.76
C ASN A 183 7.61 -8.62 -0.55
N VAL A 184 6.37 -9.07 -0.43
CA VAL A 184 5.50 -8.75 0.71
C VAL A 184 5.07 -10.06 1.32
N GLU A 185 5.34 -10.21 2.60
CA GLU A 185 4.96 -11.40 3.35
C GLU A 185 4.24 -10.97 4.63
N ILE A 186 3.05 -11.51 4.85
CA ILE A 186 2.25 -11.30 6.04
C ILE A 186 2.08 -12.65 6.73
N LYS A 187 2.63 -12.75 7.92
CA LYS A 187 2.57 -13.89 8.84
C LYS A 187 1.93 -13.44 10.14
N TYR A 188 1.21 -14.36 10.77
CA TYR A 188 0.66 -14.17 12.11
C TYR A 188 1.08 -15.31 13.01
N ALA A 189 1.47 -14.99 14.25
CA ALA A 189 2.12 -15.92 15.16
C ALA A 189 1.35 -17.24 15.36
N LEU A 190 0.01 -17.18 15.40
CA LEU A 190 -0.83 -18.37 15.65
C LEU A 190 -1.19 -19.15 14.39
N SER A 191 -1.17 -18.53 13.21
CA SER A 191 -1.68 -19.14 11.98
C SER A 191 -0.61 -19.39 10.92
N GLY A 192 0.62 -18.91 11.16
CA GLY A 192 1.70 -18.93 10.19
C GLY A 192 1.49 -17.91 9.07
N LEU A 193 1.90 -18.28 7.86
CA LEU A 193 1.68 -17.47 6.65
C LEU A 193 0.20 -17.15 6.49
N ILE A 194 -0.14 -15.87 6.34
CA ILE A 194 -1.46 -15.42 5.90
C ILE A 194 -1.43 -15.31 4.38
N VAL A 195 -0.50 -14.51 3.87
CA VAL A 195 -0.35 -14.28 2.44
C VAL A 195 1.05 -13.78 2.10
N SER A 196 1.54 -14.15 0.92
CA SER A 196 2.77 -13.63 0.34
C SER A 196 2.52 -13.24 -1.11
N TYR A 197 3.07 -12.09 -1.50
CA TYR A 197 3.11 -11.62 -2.88
C TYR A 197 4.54 -11.27 -3.22
N ARG A 198 5.06 -11.84 -4.29
CA ARG A 198 6.37 -11.47 -4.82
C ARG A 198 6.27 -11.22 -6.30
N GLY A 199 6.96 -10.21 -6.80
CA GLY A 199 6.83 -9.84 -8.19
C GLY A 199 7.73 -8.69 -8.58
N TRP A 200 7.53 -8.22 -9.80
CA TRP A 200 8.21 -7.05 -10.34
C TRP A 200 7.21 -6.08 -10.95
N LEU A 201 7.62 -4.82 -11.04
CA LEU A 201 6.86 -3.74 -11.64
C LEU A 201 7.74 -2.91 -12.56
N ILE A 202 7.13 -2.35 -13.59
CA ILE A 202 7.70 -1.31 -14.46
C ILE A 202 6.71 -0.16 -14.57
N ALA A 203 7.20 1.06 -14.69
CA ALA A 203 6.35 2.22 -14.97
C ALA A 203 5.77 2.09 -16.39
N ASN A 204 4.49 2.45 -16.54
CA ASN A 204 3.85 2.60 -17.85
C ASN A 204 3.89 4.04 -18.36
#